data_AF-B5VIW7-F1
#
_entry.id   AF-B5VIW7-F1
#
_cell.length_a   1.000
_cell.length_b   1.000
_cell.length_c   1.000
_cell.angle_alpha   90.00
_cell.angle_beta   90.00
_cell.angle_gamma   90.00
#
_symmetry.space_group_name_H-M   'P 1'
#
loop_
_entity.id
_entity.type
_entity.pdbx_description
1 polymer ?
#
loop_
_entity_poly.entity_id
_entity_poly.type
_entity_poly.pdbx_seq_one_letter_code
_entity_poly.pdbx_strand_id
1 'polypeptide(L)'
;LENRPERIQEAIAQDKTISVIIDPSQIGSTEGKPLLSMKCNLYIHEILSRWKASLEAYHPELFLDTKKALFPLLLQLRRNQLAPDLLISLATVLYHLQQPKEINLAVQSYMKLSIGNVAWPIGVTSVGIHARSAHSKIQGGRNAANIMIDERTRLWITSIKRLITFEEWYTSNHDSLA
;
A
#
# COMPACT_ATOMS: atom_id res chain seq x y z
N LEU A 1 -14.15 -0.39 30.12
CA LEU A 1 -13.13 -1.22 29.44
C LEU A 1 -13.89 -2.13 28.48
N GLU A 2 -14.10 -1.71 27.24
CA GLU A 2 -14.80 -2.52 26.23
C GLU A 2 -14.08 -3.86 26.02
N ASN A 3 -14.85 -4.94 25.88
CA ASN A 3 -14.29 -6.27 25.71
C ASN A 3 -13.65 -6.40 24.33
N ARG A 4 -12.49 -7.09 24.25
CA ARG A 4 -11.76 -7.35 22.99
C ARG A 4 -12.66 -7.77 21.80
N PRO A 5 -13.65 -8.68 21.94
CA PRO A 5 -14.55 -9.04 20.84
C PRO A 5 -15.41 -7.89 20.33
N GLU A 6 -15.90 -7.00 21.18
CA GLU A 6 -16.76 -5.86 20.80
C GLU A 6 -15.98 -4.89 19.92
N ARG A 7 -14.75 -4.53 20.31
CA ARG A 7 -13.84 -3.68 19.53
C ARG A 7 -13.53 -4.24 18.14
N ILE A 8 -13.49 -5.57 18.01
CA ILE A 8 -13.26 -6.24 16.72
C ILE A 8 -14.52 -6.12 15.84
N GLN A 9 -15.71 -6.32 16.41
CA GLN A 9 -16.97 -6.19 15.68
C GLN A 9 -17.21 -4.75 15.20
N GLU A 10 -16.94 -3.77 16.05
CA GLU A 10 -17.01 -2.35 15.69
C GLU A 10 -16.03 -2.00 14.58
N ALA A 11 -14.78 -2.45 14.67
CA ALA A 11 -13.81 -2.27 13.61
C ALA A 11 -14.30 -2.90 12.29
N ILE A 12 -14.85 -4.12 12.33
CA ILE A 12 -15.41 -4.77 11.13
C ILE A 12 -16.60 -3.97 10.57
N ALA A 13 -17.48 -3.44 11.42
CA ALA A 13 -18.61 -2.64 10.99
C ALA A 13 -18.16 -1.33 10.34
N GLN A 14 -17.14 -0.67 10.90
CA GLN A 14 -16.52 0.53 10.34
C GLN A 14 -15.79 0.22 9.01
N ASP A 15 -15.06 -0.90 8.94
CA ASP A 15 -14.35 -1.32 7.72
C ASP A 15 -15.32 -1.47 6.54
N LYS A 16 -16.56 -1.92 6.79
CA LYS A 16 -17.60 -2.08 5.75
C LYS A 16 -18.13 -0.77 5.19
N THR A 17 -18.03 0.35 5.92
CA THR A 17 -18.56 1.64 5.45
C THR A 17 -17.51 2.43 4.67
N ILE A 18 -16.24 2.03 4.73
CA ILE A 18 -15.13 2.71 4.06
C ILE A 18 -14.94 2.14 2.67
N SER A 19 -15.04 2.99 1.65
CA SER A 19 -14.66 2.62 0.28
C SER A 19 -13.15 2.37 0.17
N VAL A 20 -12.79 1.29 -0.51
CA VAL A 20 -11.39 0.92 -0.83
C VAL A 20 -10.72 1.82 -1.86
N ILE A 21 -11.49 2.66 -2.57
CA ILE A 21 -10.99 3.50 -3.66
C ILE A 21 -10.07 4.59 -3.12
N ILE A 22 -8.83 4.61 -3.61
CA ILE A 22 -7.82 5.61 -3.27
C ILE A 22 -7.98 6.80 -4.21
N ASP A 23 -8.22 7.98 -3.62
CA ASP A 23 -8.28 9.23 -4.35
C ASP A 23 -6.88 9.86 -4.37
N PRO A 24 -6.27 10.10 -5.55
CA PRO A 24 -4.93 10.65 -5.65
C PRO A 24 -4.81 12.05 -5.04
N SER A 25 -5.89 12.85 -5.00
CA SER A 25 -5.90 14.18 -4.39
C SER A 25 -5.68 14.16 -2.87
N GLN A 26 -5.98 13.03 -2.23
CA GLN A 26 -5.80 12.84 -0.78
C GLN A 26 -4.38 12.37 -0.43
N ILE A 27 -3.58 11.94 -1.43
CA ILE A 27 -2.22 11.47 -1.21
C ILE A 27 -1.33 12.67 -0.83
N GLY A 28 -0.77 12.61 0.38
CA GLY A 28 0.07 13.67 0.95
C GLY A 28 -0.69 14.74 1.75
N SER A 29 -2.03 14.68 1.81
CA SER A 29 -2.81 15.51 2.73
C SER A 29 -2.62 15.07 4.18
N THR A 30 -2.37 16.03 5.08
CA THR A 30 -2.25 15.77 6.51
C THR A 30 -3.60 15.39 7.13
N GLU A 31 -4.67 16.05 6.72
CA GLU A 31 -6.04 15.82 7.20
C GLU A 31 -6.60 14.47 6.72
N GLY A 32 -6.30 14.11 5.47
CA GLY A 32 -6.73 12.84 4.86
C GLY A 32 -5.92 11.61 5.28
N LYS A 33 -4.81 11.80 6.02
CA LYS A 33 -3.85 10.73 6.32
C LYS A 33 -4.48 9.48 6.99
N PRO A 34 -5.30 9.60 8.06
CA PRO A 34 -5.86 8.42 8.72
C PRO A 34 -6.77 7.61 7.80
N LEU A 35 -7.63 8.29 7.03
CA LEU A 35 -8.53 7.66 6.09
C LEU A 35 -7.76 7.00 4.94
N LEU A 36 -6.77 7.68 4.37
CA LEU A 36 -5.89 7.12 3.33
C LEU A 36 -5.17 5.85 3.81
N SER A 37 -4.63 5.89 5.03
CA SER A 37 -3.99 4.74 5.68
C SER A 37 -4.95 3.56 5.80
N MET A 38 -6.21 3.83 6.16
CA MET A 38 -7.24 2.81 6.26
C MET A 38 -7.65 2.24 4.89
N LYS A 39 -7.81 3.09 3.88
CA LYS A 39 -8.09 2.66 2.51
C LYS A 39 -7.00 1.75 1.95
N CYS A 40 -5.72 2.09 2.18
CA CYS A 40 -4.60 1.23 1.81
C CYS A 40 -4.66 -0.14 2.51
N ASN A 41 -5.02 -0.16 3.80
CA ASN A 41 -5.18 -1.39 4.57
C ASN A 41 -6.26 -2.30 3.95
N LEU A 42 -7.45 -1.73 3.70
CA LEU A 42 -8.60 -2.47 3.18
C LEU A 42 -8.35 -2.98 1.76
N TYR A 43 -7.75 -2.18 0.89
CA TYR A 43 -7.44 -2.60 -0.47
C TYR A 43 -6.40 -3.74 -0.50
N ILE A 44 -5.37 -3.72 0.36
CA ILE A 44 -4.45 -4.86 0.48
C ILE A 44 -5.20 -6.13 0.95
N HIS A 45 -6.15 -6.00 1.88
CA HIS A 45 -6.98 -7.12 2.31
C HIS A 45 -7.86 -7.66 1.17
N GLU A 46 -8.38 -6.80 0.31
CA GLU A 46 -9.15 -7.19 -0.86
C GLU A 46 -8.32 -7.99 -1.87
N ILE A 47 -7.11 -7.52 -2.21
CA ILE A 47 -6.15 -8.25 -3.05
C ILE A 47 -5.84 -9.62 -2.45
N LEU A 48 -5.55 -9.69 -1.15
CA LEU A 48 -5.29 -10.96 -0.46
C LEU A 48 -6.51 -11.88 -0.45
N SER A 49 -7.73 -11.33 -0.42
CA SER A 49 -8.96 -12.11 -0.54
C SER A 49 -9.12 -12.69 -1.95
N ARG A 50 -8.84 -11.90 -2.99
CA ARG A 50 -8.81 -12.37 -4.39
C ARG A 50 -7.76 -13.47 -4.56
N TRP A 51 -6.54 -13.28 -4.09
CA TRP A 51 -5.49 -14.31 -4.17
C TRP A 51 -5.93 -15.58 -3.43
N LYS A 52 -6.52 -15.44 -2.24
CA LYS A 52 -7.05 -16.60 -1.52
C LYS A 52 -8.10 -17.39 -2.32
N ALA A 53 -8.95 -16.70 -3.09
CA ALA A 53 -9.94 -17.35 -3.95
C ALA A 53 -9.30 -18.01 -5.19
N SER A 54 -8.11 -17.56 -5.60
CA SER A 54 -7.37 -18.08 -6.76
C SER A 54 -6.22 -19.03 -6.40
N LEU A 55 -6.18 -19.59 -5.18
CA LEU A 55 -5.04 -20.42 -4.72
C LEU A 55 -4.78 -21.66 -5.57
N GLU A 56 -5.81 -22.24 -6.17
CA GLU A 56 -5.64 -23.39 -7.07
C GLU A 56 -4.96 -23.00 -8.39
N ALA A 57 -5.09 -21.74 -8.81
CA ALA A 57 -4.62 -21.25 -10.10
C ALA A 57 -3.35 -20.38 -10.01
N TYR A 58 -3.02 -19.81 -8.85
CA TYR A 58 -1.92 -18.86 -8.71
C TYR A 58 -1.12 -19.01 -7.41
N HIS A 59 0.10 -19.52 -7.56
CA HIS A 59 1.18 -19.53 -6.55
C HIS A 59 0.71 -19.73 -5.08
N PRO A 60 0.06 -20.86 -4.74
CA PRO A 60 -0.39 -21.13 -3.38
C PRO A 60 0.76 -21.18 -2.36
N GLU A 61 1.95 -21.59 -2.80
CA GLU A 61 3.16 -21.68 -1.99
C GLU A 61 3.63 -20.31 -1.48
N LEU A 62 3.34 -19.22 -2.20
CA LEU A 62 3.75 -17.87 -1.84
C LEU A 62 2.74 -17.15 -0.95
N PHE A 63 1.48 -17.59 -0.93
CA PHE A 63 0.39 -16.85 -0.30
C PHE A 63 0.59 -16.67 1.21
N LEU A 64 0.90 -17.75 1.93
CA LEU A 64 1.02 -17.69 3.39
C LEU A 64 2.17 -16.80 3.83
N ASP A 65 3.32 -16.89 3.15
CA ASP A 65 4.49 -16.07 3.46
C ASP A 65 4.27 -14.60 3.13
N THR A 66 3.61 -14.32 2.00
CA THR A 66 3.22 -12.95 1.61
C THR A 66 2.27 -12.35 2.64
N LYS A 67 1.24 -13.11 3.07
CA LYS A 67 0.30 -12.67 4.10
C LYS A 67 0.98 -12.39 5.44
N LYS A 68 1.91 -13.26 5.87
CA LYS A 68 2.70 -13.07 7.11
C LYS A 68 3.59 -11.83 7.02
N ALA A 69 4.28 -11.64 5.91
CA ALA A 69 5.16 -10.51 5.67
C ALA A 69 4.41 -9.16 5.62
N LEU A 70 3.17 -9.15 5.14
CA LEU A 70 2.32 -7.95 5.12
C LEU A 70 1.66 -7.62 6.47
N PHE A 71 1.55 -8.58 7.39
CA PHE A 71 0.85 -8.36 8.67
C PHE A 71 1.37 -7.15 9.48
N PRO A 72 2.70 -6.93 9.63
CA PRO A 72 3.20 -5.75 10.34
C PRO A 72 2.82 -4.42 9.66
N LEU A 73 2.82 -4.38 8.32
CA LEU A 73 2.38 -3.22 7.55
C LEU A 73 0.89 -2.95 7.78
N LEU A 74 0.06 -3.99 7.69
CA LEU A 74 -1.38 -3.87 7.93
C LEU A 74 -1.67 -3.33 9.34
N LEU A 75 -0.93 -3.77 10.35
CA LEU A 75 -1.05 -3.22 11.71
C LEU A 75 -0.66 -1.73 11.77
N GLN A 76 0.44 -1.34 11.11
CA GLN A 76 0.85 0.08 11.04
C GLN A 76 -0.19 0.94 10.34
N LEU A 77 -0.76 0.45 9.24
CA LEU A 77 -1.80 1.16 8.51
C LEU A 77 -3.07 1.35 9.33
N ARG A 78 -3.53 0.30 10.02
CA ARG A 78 -4.71 0.35 10.90
C ARG A 78 -4.51 1.32 12.07
N ARG A 79 -3.27 1.47 12.54
CA ARG A 79 -2.91 2.39 13.63
C ARG A 79 -2.51 3.78 13.13
N ASN A 80 -2.51 4.04 11.83
CA ASN A 80 -1.99 5.26 11.20
C ASN A 80 -0.54 5.62 11.64
N GLN A 81 0.29 4.58 11.82
CA GLN A 81 1.68 4.70 12.33
C GLN A 81 2.74 4.60 11.23
N LEU A 82 2.34 4.36 9.98
CA LEU A 82 3.28 4.36 8.87
C LEU A 82 3.85 5.78 8.65
N ALA A 83 5.16 5.84 8.36
CA ALA A 83 5.83 7.11 8.08
C ALA A 83 5.16 7.82 6.88
N PRO A 84 4.95 9.15 6.92
CA PRO A 84 4.24 9.87 5.87
C PRO A 84 4.76 9.57 4.46
N ASP A 85 6.08 9.60 4.25
CA ASP A 85 6.71 9.36 2.95
C ASP A 85 6.49 7.92 2.42
N LEU A 86 6.51 6.94 3.32
CA LEU A 86 6.21 5.54 2.98
C LEU A 86 4.72 5.38 2.65
N LEU A 87 3.83 6.05 3.38
CA LEU A 87 2.40 6.01 3.10
C LEU A 87 2.07 6.68 1.76
N ILE A 88 2.67 7.83 1.45
CA ILE A 88 2.52 8.50 0.14
C ILE A 88 2.92 7.54 -0.98
N SER A 89 4.08 6.91 -0.84
CA SER A 89 4.61 6.02 -1.86
C SER A 89 3.78 4.75 -2.02
N LEU A 90 3.39 4.12 -0.91
CA LEU A 90 2.52 2.93 -0.90
C LEU A 90 1.15 3.25 -1.49
N ALA A 91 0.51 4.34 -1.05
CA ALA A 91 -0.77 4.77 -1.58
C ALA A 91 -0.72 5.03 -3.08
N THR A 92 0.38 5.63 -3.57
CA THR A 92 0.58 5.85 -5.01
C THR A 92 0.71 4.52 -5.78
N VAL A 93 1.43 3.54 -5.24
CA VAL A 93 1.50 2.19 -5.84
C VAL A 93 0.11 1.56 -5.93
N LEU A 94 -0.63 1.59 -4.82
CA LEU A 94 -1.96 0.99 -4.73
C LEU A 94 -2.99 1.72 -5.59
N TYR A 95 -2.91 3.05 -5.70
CA TYR A 95 -3.76 3.85 -6.58
C TYR A 95 -3.60 3.44 -8.05
N HIS A 96 -2.36 3.38 -8.56
CA HIS A 96 -2.12 2.92 -9.94
C HIS A 96 -2.53 1.45 -10.13
N LEU A 97 -2.39 0.62 -9.09
CA LEU A 97 -2.83 -0.78 -9.14
C LEU A 97 -4.36 -0.93 -9.23
N GLN A 98 -5.12 0.06 -8.74
CA GLN A 98 -6.58 0.12 -8.93
C GLN A 98 -7.00 0.51 -10.35
N GLN A 99 -6.06 0.98 -11.19
CA GLN A 99 -6.35 1.38 -12.57
C GLN A 99 -5.88 0.28 -13.55
N PRO A 100 -6.79 -0.39 -14.27
CA PRO A 100 -6.43 -1.53 -15.13
C PRO A 100 -5.35 -1.24 -16.18
N LYS A 101 -5.25 0.03 -16.63
CA LYS A 101 -4.29 0.47 -17.66
C LYS A 101 -2.98 1.02 -17.10
N GLU A 102 -2.82 1.10 -15.77
CA GLU A 102 -1.69 1.78 -15.14
C GLU A 102 -0.75 0.83 -14.37
N ILE A 103 -0.78 -0.47 -14.66
CA ILE A 103 0.11 -1.45 -14.02
C ILE A 103 1.59 -1.06 -14.12
N ASN A 104 2.01 -0.51 -15.26
CA ASN A 104 3.35 0.01 -15.47
C ASN A 104 3.69 1.17 -14.53
N LEU A 105 2.73 2.05 -14.23
CA LEU A 105 2.91 3.13 -13.27
C LEU A 105 2.94 2.62 -11.83
N ALA A 106 2.19 1.55 -11.51
CA ALA A 106 2.29 0.88 -10.21
C ALA A 106 3.69 0.30 -10.00
N VAL A 107 4.24 -0.37 -11.03
CA VAL A 107 5.62 -0.90 -11.02
C VAL A 107 6.64 0.23 -10.86
N GLN A 108 6.53 1.32 -11.61
CA GLN A 108 7.45 2.47 -11.48
C GLN A 108 7.41 3.12 -10.09
N SER A 109 6.22 3.30 -9.52
CA SER A 109 6.04 3.82 -8.16
C SER A 109 6.62 2.86 -7.12
N TYR A 110 6.47 1.55 -7.32
CA TYR A 110 7.06 0.52 -6.47
C TYR A 110 8.59 0.59 -6.51
N MET A 111 9.19 0.77 -7.69
CA MET A 111 10.64 0.92 -7.81
C MET A 111 11.14 2.10 -6.99
N LYS A 112 10.49 3.27 -7.08
CA LYS A 112 10.83 4.46 -6.26
C LYS A 112 10.72 4.15 -4.76
N LEU A 113 9.60 3.56 -4.32
CA LEU A 113 9.41 3.13 -2.94
C LEU A 113 10.53 2.21 -2.46
N SER A 114 10.91 1.20 -3.26
CA SER A 114 11.90 0.20 -2.87
C SER A 114 13.29 0.80 -2.64
N ILE A 115 13.68 1.79 -3.45
CA ILE A 115 15.00 2.44 -3.38
C ILE A 115 15.05 3.61 -2.39
N GLY A 116 13.95 3.99 -1.75
CA GLY A 116 13.92 5.09 -0.77
C GLY A 116 13.43 6.44 -1.30
N ASN A 117 12.97 6.51 -2.55
CA ASN A 117 12.40 7.72 -3.13
C ASN A 117 10.90 7.81 -2.86
N VAL A 118 10.39 9.02 -2.64
CA VAL A 118 8.95 9.24 -2.47
C VAL A 118 8.25 9.19 -3.83
N ALA A 119 7.30 8.27 -3.99
CA ALA A 119 6.48 8.16 -5.19
C ALA A 119 5.18 8.96 -5.02
N TRP A 120 4.98 9.97 -5.87
CA TRP A 120 3.76 10.78 -5.94
C TRP A 120 2.93 10.39 -7.17
N PRO A 121 1.58 10.47 -7.10
CA PRO A 121 0.73 10.17 -8.25
C PRO A 121 0.84 11.28 -9.30
N ILE A 122 0.61 10.94 -10.57
CA ILE A 122 0.70 11.90 -11.67
C ILE A 122 -0.32 13.02 -11.45
N GLY A 123 0.11 14.28 -11.66
CA GLY A 123 -0.75 15.46 -11.50
C GLY A 123 -0.85 15.99 -10.06
N VAL A 124 -0.36 15.26 -9.06
CA VAL A 124 -0.27 15.73 -7.67
C VAL A 124 1.18 16.05 -7.38
N THR A 125 1.52 17.35 -7.37
CA THR A 125 2.83 17.80 -6.90
C THR A 125 2.74 18.13 -5.41
N SER A 126 3.82 17.85 -4.67
CA SER A 126 3.97 18.12 -3.22
C SER A 126 3.21 19.37 -2.78
N VAL A 127 2.14 19.17 -2.02
CA VAL A 127 1.39 20.26 -1.37
C VAL A 127 2.34 21.07 -0.47
N GLY A 128 2.48 22.36 -0.77
CA GLY A 128 3.10 23.38 0.07
C GLY A 128 4.64 23.33 0.21
N ILE A 129 5.27 24.48 -0.02
CA ILE A 129 6.70 24.76 0.21
C ILE A 129 7.15 24.45 1.66
N HIS A 130 6.22 24.32 2.61
CA HIS A 130 6.51 23.97 4.01
C HIS A 130 6.75 22.49 4.28
N ALA A 131 6.41 21.57 3.37
CA ALA A 131 6.86 20.18 3.43
C ALA A 131 8.31 20.02 2.90
N ARG A 132 8.83 21.04 2.20
CA ARG A 132 10.16 21.00 1.56
C ARG A 132 11.33 21.32 2.50
N SER A 133 11.10 21.91 3.67
CA SER A 133 12.18 22.22 4.62
C SER A 133 12.79 20.97 5.27
N ALA A 134 12.11 19.82 5.23
CA ALA A 134 12.69 18.52 5.54
C ALA A 134 13.24 17.80 4.29
N HIS A 135 12.74 18.14 3.09
CA HIS A 135 13.08 17.46 1.84
C HIS A 135 14.42 17.91 1.25
N SER A 136 14.94 19.09 1.65
CA SER A 136 16.27 19.58 1.29
C SER A 136 17.38 19.13 2.25
N LYS A 137 17.06 18.42 3.33
CA LYS A 137 18.09 17.71 4.12
C LYS A 137 18.50 16.41 3.42
N ILE A 138 19.24 16.63 2.34
CA ILE A 138 20.50 15.95 2.02
C ILE A 138 20.36 14.53 1.46
N GLN A 139 20.62 14.45 0.15
CA GLN A 139 21.24 13.34 -0.59
C GLN A 139 22.60 12.91 0.03
N GLY A 140 22.63 12.59 1.33
CA GLY A 140 23.87 12.33 2.07
C GLY A 140 23.64 12.00 3.55
N GLY A 141 22.54 11.31 3.87
CA GLY A 141 22.22 10.91 5.25
C GLY A 141 21.27 9.71 5.39
N ARG A 142 20.50 9.36 4.36
CA ARG A 142 19.78 8.09 4.23
C ARG A 142 20.35 7.31 3.04
N ASN A 143 21.57 6.78 3.20
CA ASN A 143 22.28 6.05 2.14
C ASN A 143 21.81 4.60 1.93
N ALA A 144 20.73 4.17 2.62
CA ALA A 144 20.19 2.84 2.50
C ALA A 144 18.81 2.90 1.81
N ALA A 145 18.65 2.13 0.74
CA ALA A 145 17.34 1.90 0.13
C ALA A 145 16.34 1.43 1.20
N ASN A 146 15.04 1.72 1.05
CA ASN A 146 14.03 1.29 2.04
C ASN A 146 14.09 -0.21 2.31
N ILE A 147 14.37 -1.00 1.28
CA ILE A 147 14.55 -2.45 1.36
C ILE A 147 15.77 -2.89 2.19
N MET A 148 16.68 -1.97 2.49
CA MET A 148 17.92 -2.18 3.24
C MET A 148 17.87 -1.59 4.65
N ILE A 149 16.77 -0.93 5.04
CA ILE A 149 16.65 -0.27 6.36
C ILE A 149 16.49 -1.31 7.48
N ASP A 150 15.53 -2.21 7.34
CA ASP A 150 15.26 -3.27 8.32
C ASP A 150 14.51 -4.45 7.68
N GLU A 151 14.61 -5.62 8.31
CA GLU A 151 14.01 -6.86 7.83
C GLU A 151 12.50 -6.75 7.60
N ARG A 152 11.79 -6.12 8.55
CA ARG A 152 10.33 -6.01 8.48
C ARG A 152 9.94 -5.15 7.30
N THR A 153 10.62 -4.03 7.08
CA THR A 153 10.39 -3.16 5.93
C THR A 153 10.70 -3.85 4.61
N ARG A 154 11.82 -4.58 4.54
CA ARG A 154 12.18 -5.38 3.39
C ARG A 154 11.10 -6.39 3.00
N LEU A 155 10.60 -7.14 3.98
CA LEU A 155 9.63 -8.22 3.76
C LEU A 155 8.30 -7.69 3.22
N TRP A 156 7.75 -6.62 3.79
CA TRP A 156 6.49 -6.08 3.28
C TRP A 156 6.66 -5.39 1.92
N ILE A 157 7.77 -4.66 1.67
CA ILE A 157 8.03 -4.08 0.35
C ILE A 157 8.13 -5.19 -0.70
N THR A 158 8.89 -6.25 -0.43
CA THR A 158 8.98 -7.40 -1.33
C THR A 158 7.61 -8.04 -1.58
N SER A 159 6.75 -8.08 -0.56
CA SER A 159 5.39 -8.61 -0.66
C SER A 159 4.47 -7.70 -1.49
N ILE A 160 4.65 -6.38 -1.47
CA ILE A 160 3.90 -5.46 -2.37
C ILE A 160 4.19 -5.78 -3.84
N LYS A 161 5.44 -6.10 -4.21
CA LYS A 161 5.74 -6.57 -5.57
C LYS A 161 4.93 -7.80 -5.95
N ARG A 162 4.79 -8.76 -5.02
CA ARG A 162 3.98 -9.97 -5.24
C ARG A 162 2.50 -9.64 -5.45
N LEU A 163 1.96 -8.66 -4.70
CA LEU A 163 0.60 -8.18 -4.93
C LEU A 163 0.42 -7.56 -6.32
N ILE A 164 1.39 -6.76 -6.79
CA ILE A 164 1.36 -6.18 -8.13
C ILE A 164 1.33 -7.28 -9.21
N THR A 165 2.24 -8.25 -9.12
CA THR A 165 2.29 -9.36 -10.09
C THR A 165 1.05 -10.25 -10.02
N PHE A 166 0.46 -10.43 -8.83
CA PHE A 166 -0.80 -11.13 -8.69
C PHE A 166 -1.95 -10.39 -9.38
N GLU A 167 -2.10 -9.09 -9.16
CA GLU A 167 -3.18 -8.30 -9.78
C GLU A 167 -3.02 -8.19 -11.31
N GLU A 168 -1.80 -8.12 -11.82
CA GLU A 168 -1.51 -8.18 -13.26
C GLU A 168 -1.99 -9.50 -13.88
N TRP A 169 -1.66 -10.63 -13.23
CA TRP A 169 -2.15 -11.94 -13.62
C TRP A 169 -3.68 -12.04 -13.49
N TYR A 170 -4.24 -11.61 -12.36
CA TYR A 170 -5.65 -11.72 -12.05
C TYR A 170 -6.50 -10.98 -13.09
N THR A 171 -6.16 -9.72 -13.37
CA THR A 171 -6.81 -8.89 -14.40
C THR A 171 -6.72 -9.56 -15.77
N SER A 172 -5.53 -10.05 -16.16
CA SER A 172 -5.34 -10.71 -17.48
C SER A 172 -6.17 -11.98 -17.65
N ASN A 173 -6.47 -12.69 -16.56
CA ASN A 173 -7.20 -13.96 -16.57
C ASN A 173 -8.71 -13.83 -16.30
N HIS A 174 -9.18 -12.68 -15.83
CA HIS A 174 -10.59 -12.45 -15.45
C HIS A 174 -11.26 -11.31 -16.24
N ASP A 175 -10.51 -10.37 -16.82
CA ASP A 175 -11.05 -9.30 -17.68
C ASP A 175 -11.08 -9.67 -19.18
N SER A 176 -10.69 -10.90 -19.54
CA SER A 176 -10.81 -11.42 -20.91
C SER A 176 -12.26 -11.66 -21.39
N LEU A 177 -13.26 -11.09 -20.71
CA LEU A 177 -14.69 -11.21 -20.99
C LEU A 177 -15.48 -9.88 -20.90
N ALA A 178 -14.81 -8.72 -20.87
CA ALA A 178 -15.48 -7.40 -20.90
C ALA A 178 -15.27 -6.67 -22.23
#